data_AF-A0A930REA7-F1
#
_entry.id   AF-A0A930REA7-F1
#
_cell.length_a   1.000
_cell.length_b   1.000
_cell.length_c   1.000
_cell.angle_alpha   90.00
_cell.angle_beta   90.00
_cell.angle_gamma   90.00
#
_symmetry.space_group_name_H-M   'P 1'
#
loop_
_entity.id
_entity.type
_entity.pdbx_description
1 polymer ?
#
loop_
_entity_poly.entity_id
_entity_poly.type
_entity_poly.pdbx_seq_one_letter_code
_entity_poly.pdbx_strand_id
1 'polypeptide(L)'
;MKTGICRRCSCNWVTPCIDEKYGPCWWVDKNKTLCSHCFYGFNDESCQTKVYYRPGHDWLERDWEFAWEILTNSKSHWVYDMEHDVLCVVGLGDHIGAVRFIVRNFYGLNRIYREDIPKWQEIIGNNMIFYNAKVNDSKHYASCLPRKYKNED
;
A
#
# COMPACT_ATOMS: atom_id res chain seq x y z
N MET A 1 -13.90 8.83 -1.66
CA MET A 1 -12.81 9.56 -0.95
C MET A 1 -12.72 10.98 -1.49
N LYS A 2 -12.50 11.99 -0.63
CA LYS A 2 -12.25 13.38 -1.09
C LYS A 2 -10.80 13.49 -1.53
N THR A 3 -10.57 13.89 -2.79
CA THR A 3 -9.22 14.10 -3.33
C THR A 3 -8.65 15.43 -2.87
N GLY A 4 -7.33 15.50 -2.69
CA GLY A 4 -6.62 16.72 -2.29
C GLY A 4 -6.68 17.03 -0.79
N ILE A 5 -7.20 16.12 0.03
CA ILE A 5 -7.21 16.20 1.50
C ILE A 5 -6.68 14.88 2.05
N CYS A 6 -5.73 14.94 2.98
CA CYS A 6 -5.15 13.77 3.61
C CYS A 6 -6.20 13.12 4.52
N ARG A 7 -6.47 11.83 4.30
CA ARG A 7 -7.49 11.10 5.09
C ARG A 7 -7.09 10.81 6.54
N ARG A 8 -5.82 11.04 6.91
CA ARG A 8 -5.32 10.88 8.29
C ARG A 8 -5.35 12.19 9.07
N CYS A 9 -4.59 13.17 8.61
CA CYS A 9 -4.42 14.45 9.33
C CYS A 9 -5.26 15.59 8.74
N SER A 10 -6.03 15.36 7.68
CA SER A 10 -6.82 16.40 6.98
C SER A 10 -6.02 17.54 6.36
N CYS A 11 -4.68 17.43 6.25
CA CYS A 11 -3.86 18.42 5.56
C CYS A 11 -4.20 18.50 4.06
N ASN A 12 -3.84 19.61 3.43
CA ASN A 12 -4.05 19.83 2.00
C ASN A 12 -2.94 20.75 1.44
N TRP A 13 -3.02 21.15 0.18
CA TRP A 13 -2.00 22.01 -0.45
C TRP A 13 -1.90 23.42 0.14
N VAL A 14 -2.98 23.95 0.73
CA VAL A 14 -3.01 25.29 1.35
C VAL A 14 -2.47 25.23 2.78
N THR A 15 -2.85 24.18 3.50
CA THR A 15 -2.42 23.93 4.88
C THR A 15 -1.73 22.55 4.98
N PRO A 16 -0.47 22.42 4.50
CA PRO A 16 0.27 21.16 4.57
C PRO A 16 0.76 20.90 6.00
N CYS A 17 1.03 19.63 6.33
CA CYS A 17 1.86 19.32 7.50
C CYS A 17 3.27 19.88 7.29
N ILE A 18 3.88 20.40 8.35
CA ILE A 18 5.25 20.91 8.34
C ILE A 18 6.04 20.11 9.39
N ASP A 19 7.22 19.65 8.98
CA ASP A 19 8.20 18.99 9.84
C ASP A 19 9.47 19.83 9.80
N GLU A 20 10.14 20.00 10.94
CA GLU A 20 11.32 20.87 11.06
C GLU A 20 12.50 20.41 10.19
N LYS A 21 12.63 19.10 9.96
CA LYS A 21 13.74 18.49 9.23
C LYS A 21 13.40 18.27 7.76
N TYR A 22 12.16 17.88 7.45
CA TYR A 22 11.73 17.45 6.13
C TYR A 22 10.89 18.49 5.38
N GLY A 23 10.49 19.59 6.04
CA GLY A 23 9.73 20.68 5.43
C GLY A 23 8.24 20.34 5.24
N PRO A 24 7.57 20.87 4.19
CA PRO A 24 6.16 20.59 3.94
C PRO A 24 5.93 19.20 3.35
N CYS A 25 4.82 18.56 3.75
CA CYS A 25 4.43 17.26 3.22
C CYS A 25 4.00 17.32 1.74
N TRP A 26 4.06 16.18 1.05
CA TRP A 26 3.58 15.99 -0.33
C TRP A 26 2.63 14.78 -0.43
N TRP A 27 1.92 14.62 -1.54
CA TRP A 27 1.06 13.44 -1.75
C TRP A 27 1.88 12.22 -2.14
N VAL A 28 1.68 11.10 -1.43
CA VAL A 28 2.35 9.82 -1.72
C VAL A 28 1.61 9.03 -2.78
N ASP A 29 0.29 9.15 -2.82
CA ASP A 29 -0.57 8.43 -3.74
C ASP A 29 -1.06 9.31 -4.89
N LYS A 30 -1.35 8.69 -6.05
CA LYS A 30 -1.85 9.39 -7.24
C LYS A 30 -3.18 10.09 -7.01
N ASN A 31 -4.02 9.58 -6.11
CA ASN A 31 -5.35 10.13 -5.81
C ASN A 31 -5.28 11.31 -4.84
N LYS A 32 -4.08 11.64 -4.32
CA LYS A 32 -3.84 12.77 -3.40
C LYS A 32 -4.70 12.64 -2.15
N THR A 33 -4.63 11.46 -1.51
CA THR A 33 -5.46 11.10 -0.34
C THR A 33 -4.61 10.80 0.91
N LEU A 34 -3.30 10.62 0.77
CA LEU A 34 -2.37 10.36 1.87
C LEU A 34 -1.10 11.23 1.70
N CYS A 35 -0.78 12.01 2.74
CA CYS A 35 0.42 12.84 2.74
C CYS A 35 1.66 12.07 3.24
N SER A 36 2.84 12.53 2.83
CA SER A 36 4.12 11.90 3.14
C SER A 36 4.41 11.83 4.62
N HIS A 37 4.05 12.85 5.40
CA HIS A 37 4.31 12.83 6.84
C HIS A 37 3.45 11.79 7.57
N CYS A 38 2.19 11.62 7.17
CA CYS A 38 1.33 10.58 7.73
C CYS A 38 1.72 9.18 7.25
N PHE A 39 2.29 9.05 6.06
CA PHE A 39 2.78 7.78 5.54
C PHE A 39 4.08 7.34 6.22
N TYR A 40 5.04 8.25 6.34
CA TYR A 40 6.32 7.99 6.99
C TYR A 40 6.29 8.18 8.51
N GLY A 41 5.19 8.60 9.11
CA GLY A 41 5.08 8.80 10.56
C GLY A 41 5.92 9.96 11.11
N PHE A 42 6.10 11.04 10.34
CA PHE A 42 6.83 12.24 10.78
C PHE A 42 6.01 13.15 11.72
N ASN A 43 4.71 12.90 11.90
CA ASN A 43 3.83 13.76 12.68
C ASN A 43 3.81 13.44 14.20
N ASP A 44 4.78 12.70 14.73
CA ASP A 44 4.87 12.24 16.14
C ASP A 44 3.67 11.44 16.70
N GLU A 45 2.59 11.28 15.93
CA GLU A 45 1.53 10.33 16.23
C GLU A 45 2.01 8.90 15.96
N SER A 46 1.84 8.01 16.95
CA SER A 46 2.17 6.59 16.82
C SER A 46 1.51 6.03 15.56
N CYS A 47 2.32 5.73 14.55
CA CYS A 47 1.81 5.19 13.30
C CYS A 47 1.21 3.80 13.58
N GLN A 48 -0.12 3.67 13.48
CA GLN A 48 -0.84 2.41 13.73
C GLN A 48 -0.72 1.41 12.57
N THR A 49 0.21 1.64 11.64
CA THR A 49 0.41 0.80 10.47
C THR A 49 0.75 -0.62 10.89
N LYS A 50 -0.05 -1.57 10.41
CA LYS A 50 0.22 -2.99 10.61
C LYS A 50 1.28 -3.41 9.61
N VAL A 51 2.36 -4.01 10.09
CA VAL A 51 3.50 -4.36 9.25
C VAL A 51 3.63 -5.87 9.20
N TYR A 52 3.66 -6.42 7.99
CA TYR A 52 3.86 -7.84 7.77
C TYR A 52 5.05 -8.07 6.86
N TYR A 53 5.99 -8.90 7.30
CA TYR A 53 7.16 -9.30 6.55
C TYR A 53 7.04 -10.75 6.10
N ARG A 54 7.43 -11.02 4.85
CA ARG A 54 7.37 -12.37 4.26
C ARG A 54 8.75 -12.98 4.02
N PRO A 55 9.39 -13.62 5.03
CA PRO A 55 10.58 -14.43 4.80
C PRO A 55 10.16 -15.78 4.19
N GLY A 56 10.25 -15.89 2.87
CA GLY A 56 9.83 -17.12 2.17
C GLY A 56 8.31 -17.23 2.04
N HIS A 57 7.69 -18.22 2.71
CA HIS A 57 6.27 -18.52 2.52
C HIS A 57 5.34 -17.96 3.61
N ASP A 58 5.85 -17.74 4.83
CA ASP A 58 5.08 -17.28 5.99
C ASP A 58 5.03 -15.76 6.09
N TRP A 59 4.01 -15.25 6.79
CA TRP A 59 3.86 -13.83 7.11
C TRP A 59 4.06 -13.61 8.60
N LEU A 60 4.96 -12.70 8.93
CA LEU A 60 5.28 -12.37 10.31
C LEU A 60 4.94 -10.91 10.57
N GLU A 61 4.19 -10.64 11.64
CA GLU A 61 3.93 -9.28 12.08
C GLU A 61 5.23 -8.63 12.61
N ARG A 62 5.37 -7.33 12.38
CA ARG A 62 6.53 -6.52 12.74
C ARG A 62 6.08 -5.18 13.32
N ASP A 63 7.00 -4.55 14.03
CA ASP A 63 6.78 -3.24 14.63
C ASP A 63 7.13 -2.09 13.66
N TRP A 64 6.93 -0.87 14.17
CA TRP A 64 7.19 0.35 13.43
C TRP A 64 8.68 0.61 13.18
N GLU A 65 9.56 0.17 14.09
CA GLU A 65 11.02 0.30 13.91
C GLU A 65 11.47 -0.45 12.66
N PHE A 66 11.01 -1.70 12.51
CA PHE A 66 11.22 -2.46 11.29
C PHE A 66 10.60 -1.79 10.06
N ALA A 67 9.39 -1.24 10.17
CA ALA A 67 8.73 -0.52 9.08
C ALA A 67 9.59 0.65 8.59
N TRP A 68 10.12 1.43 9.53
CA TRP A 68 10.94 2.60 9.25
C TRP A 68 12.23 2.24 8.51
N GLU A 69 12.94 1.20 8.96
CA GLU A 69 14.12 0.69 8.27
C GLU A 69 13.79 0.29 6.82
N ILE A 70 12.65 -0.35 6.60
CA ILE A 70 12.20 -0.77 5.27
C ILE A 70 11.83 0.42 4.40
N LEU A 71 11.08 1.39 4.92
CA LEU A 71 10.61 2.57 4.19
C LEU A 71 11.74 3.51 3.81
N THR A 72 12.81 3.57 4.63
CA THR A 72 14.01 4.38 4.35
C THR A 72 15.03 3.66 3.47
N ASN A 73 14.91 2.34 3.30
CA ASN A 73 15.78 1.55 2.44
C ASN A 73 15.24 1.44 1.01
N SER A 74 15.93 2.10 0.06
CA SER A 74 15.56 2.13 -1.36
C SER A 74 15.61 0.77 -2.07
N LYS A 75 16.27 -0.23 -1.48
CA LYS A 75 16.35 -1.59 -2.02
C LYS A 75 15.19 -2.49 -1.58
N SER A 76 14.39 -2.05 -0.63
CA SER A 76 13.24 -2.81 -0.14
C SER A 76 12.16 -2.96 -1.21
N HIS A 77 11.38 -4.04 -1.10
CA HIS A 77 10.21 -4.29 -1.93
C HIS A 77 8.99 -4.40 -1.03
N TRP A 78 7.95 -3.63 -1.32
CA TRP A 78 6.75 -3.65 -0.49
C TRP A 78 5.50 -3.24 -1.26
N VAL A 79 4.36 -3.63 -0.70
CA VAL A 79 3.03 -3.16 -1.08
C VAL A 79 2.37 -2.59 0.16
N TYR A 80 1.79 -1.40 0.01
CA TYR A 80 1.09 -0.74 1.09
C TYR A 80 -0.38 -0.59 0.75
N ASP A 81 -1.27 -1.11 1.61
CA ASP A 81 -2.70 -0.86 1.52
C ASP A 81 -3.06 0.37 2.35
N MET A 82 -3.49 1.39 1.63
CA MET A 82 -3.97 2.61 2.24
C MET A 82 -5.21 2.31 3.09
N GLU A 83 -6.22 1.62 2.56
CA GLU A 83 -7.52 1.51 3.25
C GLU A 83 -7.42 0.93 4.66
N HIS A 84 -6.69 -0.18 4.83
CA HIS A 84 -6.55 -0.85 6.12
C HIS A 84 -5.27 -0.48 6.88
N ASP A 85 -4.47 0.44 6.32
CA ASP A 85 -3.16 0.81 6.87
C ASP A 85 -2.22 -0.38 7.08
N VAL A 86 -1.95 -1.12 6.01
CA VAL A 86 -1.15 -2.36 6.05
C VAL A 86 0.06 -2.24 5.15
N LEU A 87 1.26 -2.35 5.72
CA LEU A 87 2.52 -2.46 4.99
C LEU A 87 2.95 -3.93 4.89
N CYS A 88 3.00 -4.46 3.67
CA CYS A 88 3.51 -5.80 3.40
C CYS A 88 4.88 -5.72 2.72
N VAL A 89 5.90 -6.21 3.43
CA VAL A 89 7.29 -6.25 2.99
C VAL A 89 7.60 -7.63 2.40
N VAL A 90 8.16 -7.64 1.19
CA VAL A 90 8.37 -8.86 0.40
C VAL A 90 9.77 -8.90 -0.20
N GLY A 91 10.16 -10.07 -0.70
CA GLY A 91 11.35 -10.21 -1.55
C GLY A 91 11.12 -9.72 -2.98
N LEU A 92 12.21 -9.64 -3.74
CA LEU A 92 12.17 -9.32 -5.17
C LEU A 92 11.18 -10.24 -5.92
N GLY A 93 10.20 -9.63 -6.59
CA GLY A 93 9.25 -10.35 -7.45
C GLY A 93 7.97 -10.86 -6.75
N ASP A 94 7.81 -10.67 -5.43
CA ASP A 94 6.69 -11.23 -4.67
C ASP A 94 5.62 -10.20 -4.24
N HIS A 95 5.53 -9.05 -4.94
CA HIS A 95 4.45 -8.07 -4.70
C HIS A 95 3.05 -8.66 -4.85
N ILE A 96 2.87 -9.65 -5.73
CA ILE A 96 1.59 -10.37 -5.86
C ILE A 96 1.26 -11.20 -4.61
N GLY A 97 2.27 -11.74 -3.94
CA GLY A 97 2.11 -12.40 -2.64
C GLY A 97 1.52 -11.44 -1.61
N ALA A 98 2.07 -10.23 -1.52
CA ALA A 98 1.54 -9.17 -0.66
C ALA A 98 0.09 -8.79 -1.00
N VAL A 99 -0.22 -8.56 -2.28
CA VAL A 99 -1.60 -8.27 -2.72
C VAL A 99 -2.57 -9.35 -2.26
N ARG A 100 -2.23 -10.62 -2.50
CA ARG A 100 -3.08 -11.76 -2.09
C ARG A 100 -3.25 -11.83 -0.58
N PHE A 101 -2.18 -11.59 0.18
CA PHE A 101 -2.25 -11.57 1.63
C PHE A 101 -3.18 -10.47 2.14
N ILE A 102 -3.02 -9.25 1.63
CA ILE A 102 -3.84 -8.10 2.02
C ILE A 102 -5.31 -8.36 1.71
N VAL A 103 -5.60 -8.70 0.44
CA VAL A 103 -6.97 -8.89 -0.04
C VAL A 103 -7.69 -10.02 0.72
N ARG A 104 -6.96 -11.09 1.05
CA ARG A 104 -7.50 -12.21 1.83
C ARG A 104 -7.81 -11.82 3.27
N ASN A 105 -6.86 -11.21 3.97
CA ASN A 105 -6.95 -11.01 5.42
C ASN A 105 -7.71 -9.74 5.82
N PHE A 106 -7.75 -8.73 4.95
CA PHE A 106 -8.34 -7.42 5.27
C PHE A 106 -9.61 -7.14 4.48
N TYR A 107 -9.74 -7.67 3.26
CA TYR A 107 -10.95 -7.50 2.43
C TYR A 107 -11.85 -8.74 2.38
N GLY A 108 -11.46 -9.85 3.02
CA GLY A 108 -12.24 -11.09 3.11
C GLY A 108 -12.35 -11.87 1.79
N LEU A 109 -11.52 -11.57 0.80
CA LEU A 109 -11.57 -12.21 -0.53
C LEU A 109 -10.54 -13.33 -0.62
N ASN A 110 -10.99 -14.58 -0.41
CA ASN A 110 -10.11 -15.75 -0.29
C ASN A 110 -9.64 -16.36 -1.62
N ARG A 111 -10.47 -16.31 -2.67
CA ARG A 111 -10.19 -16.84 -4.01
C ARG A 111 -10.51 -15.78 -5.06
N ILE A 112 -9.90 -15.89 -6.23
CA ILE A 112 -10.23 -15.04 -7.38
C ILE A 112 -11.29 -15.77 -8.19
N TYR A 113 -12.56 -15.54 -7.85
CA TYR A 113 -13.66 -15.93 -8.72
C TYR A 113 -13.86 -14.91 -9.84
N ARG A 114 -14.47 -15.31 -10.95
CA ARG A 114 -14.65 -14.44 -12.11
C ARG A 114 -15.51 -13.23 -11.76
N GLU A 115 -16.55 -13.43 -10.95
CA GLU A 115 -17.41 -12.38 -10.41
C GLU A 115 -16.68 -11.39 -9.49
N ASP A 116 -15.62 -11.82 -8.80
CA ASP A 116 -14.87 -10.98 -7.87
C ASP A 116 -13.78 -10.15 -8.57
N ILE A 117 -13.43 -10.46 -9.83
CA ILE A 117 -12.37 -9.77 -10.57
C ILE A 117 -12.51 -8.25 -10.51
N PRO A 118 -13.69 -7.65 -10.81
CA PRO A 118 -13.84 -6.19 -10.77
C PRO A 118 -13.52 -5.63 -9.38
N LYS A 119 -13.93 -6.33 -8.31
CA LYS A 119 -13.67 -5.93 -6.93
C LYS A 119 -12.17 -6.00 -6.60
N TRP A 120 -11.48 -7.05 -7.03
CA TRP A 120 -10.02 -7.14 -6.91
C TRP A 120 -9.32 -5.98 -7.64
N GLN A 121 -9.75 -5.68 -8.86
CA GLN A 121 -9.19 -4.59 -9.67
C GLN A 121 -9.38 -3.23 -9.01
N GLU A 122 -10.57 -2.98 -8.46
CA GLU A 122 -10.88 -1.75 -7.74
C GLU A 122 -10.02 -1.59 -6.49
N ILE A 123 -9.95 -2.62 -5.65
CA ILE A 123 -9.14 -2.61 -4.42
C ILE A 123 -7.68 -2.32 -4.75
N ILE A 124 -7.11 -3.05 -5.70
CA ILE A 124 -5.69 -2.88 -6.05
C ILE A 124 -5.44 -1.51 -6.66
N GLY A 125 -6.26 -1.11 -7.63
CA GLY A 125 -6.07 0.13 -8.38
C GLY A 125 -6.19 1.38 -7.51
N ASN A 126 -7.07 1.35 -6.52
CA ASN A 126 -7.42 2.53 -5.73
C ASN A 126 -6.71 2.58 -4.38
N ASN A 127 -6.45 1.44 -3.74
CA ASN A 127 -6.04 1.40 -2.34
C ASN A 127 -4.58 1.03 -2.16
N MET A 128 -3.92 0.43 -3.15
CA MET A 128 -2.56 -0.08 -2.99
C MET A 128 -1.48 0.81 -3.61
N ILE A 129 -0.35 0.92 -2.92
CA ILE A 129 0.89 1.55 -3.39
C ILE A 129 1.95 0.45 -3.55
N PHE A 130 2.64 0.45 -4.69
CA PHE A 130 3.70 -0.51 -5.00
C PHE A 130 5.04 0.21 -5.01
N TYR A 131 6.04 -0.37 -4.35
CA TYR A 131 7.40 0.16 -4.35
C TYR A 131 8.42 -0.90 -4.76
N ASN A 132 9.39 -0.43 -5.55
CA ASN A 132 10.44 -1.26 -6.16
C ASN A 132 9.88 -2.52 -6.83
N ALA A 133 8.69 -2.41 -7.40
CA ALA A 133 8.05 -3.45 -8.20
C ALA A 133 8.51 -3.35 -9.65
N LYS A 134 8.23 -4.38 -10.46
CA LYS A 134 8.53 -4.33 -11.90
C LYS A 134 7.89 -3.12 -12.58
N VAL A 135 6.70 -2.74 -12.12
CA VAL A 135 6.01 -1.50 -12.50
C VAL A 135 5.40 -0.91 -11.24
N ASN A 136 5.85 0.27 -10.78
CA ASN A 136 5.27 0.93 -9.60
C ASN A 136 3.92 1.62 -9.91
N ASP A 137 3.01 0.90 -10.56
CA ASP A 137 1.68 1.38 -10.91
C ASP A 137 0.63 0.36 -10.50
N SER A 138 -0.19 0.72 -9.52
CA SER A 138 -1.28 -0.12 -9.02
C SER A 138 -2.30 -0.46 -10.12
N LYS A 139 -2.57 0.47 -11.05
CA LYS A 139 -3.48 0.23 -12.17
C LYS A 139 -2.95 -0.83 -13.15
N HIS A 140 -1.64 -0.87 -13.35
CA HIS A 140 -1.00 -1.93 -14.12
C HIS A 140 -1.25 -3.29 -13.48
N TYR A 141 -1.02 -3.41 -12.17
CA TYR A 141 -1.28 -4.65 -11.42
C TYR A 141 -2.77 -5.04 -11.41
N ALA A 142 -3.67 -4.09 -11.19
CA ALA A 142 -5.11 -4.31 -11.26
C ALA A 142 -5.52 -4.87 -12.64
N SER A 143 -5.14 -4.21 -13.73
CA SER A 143 -5.50 -4.65 -15.08
C SER A 143 -4.93 -6.02 -15.48
N CYS A 144 -3.84 -6.45 -14.85
CA CYS A 144 -3.22 -7.76 -15.09
C CYS A 144 -3.93 -8.91 -14.35
N LEU A 145 -4.75 -8.59 -13.34
CA LEU A 145 -5.61 -9.55 -12.65
C LEU A 145 -6.96 -9.67 -13.37
N PRO A 146 -7.33 -10.86 -13.87
CA PRO A 146 -6.50 -12.01 -14.22
C PRO A 146 -6.48 -12.20 -15.74
N ARG A 147 -5.31 -12.08 -16.36
CA ARG A 147 -5.10 -12.64 -17.71
C ARG A 147 -5.31 -14.16 -17.76
N LYS A 148 -5.16 -14.88 -16.64
CA LYS A 148 -5.30 -16.35 -16.56
C LYS A 148 -6.75 -16.87 -16.52
N TYR A 149 -7.71 -16.10 -15.99
CA TYR A 149 -9.12 -16.57 -15.90
C TYR A 149 -10.03 -15.95 -16.99
N LYS A 150 -9.45 -15.32 -18.02
CA LYS A 150 -10.22 -14.84 -19.17
C LYS A 150 -10.68 -15.96 -20.11
N ASN A 151 -10.05 -17.13 -20.05
CA ASN A 151 -10.19 -18.21 -21.03
C ASN A 151 -10.54 -19.58 -20.41
N GLU A 152 -10.89 -19.64 -19.13
CA GLU A 152 -11.41 -20.88 -18.53
C GLU A 152 -12.94 -20.71 -18.42
N ASP A 153 -13.62 -21.07 -19.51
CA ASP A 153 -15.04 -21.45 -19.54
C ASP A 153 -15.15 -22.98 -19.40
#